data_AF-A0A842L5S3-F1
#
_entry.id   AF-A0A842L5S3-F1
#
_cell.length_a   1.000
_cell.length_b   1.000
_cell.length_c   1.000
_cell.angle_alpha   90.00
_cell.angle_beta   90.00
_cell.angle_gamma   90.00
#
_symmetry.space_group_name_H-M   'P 1'
#
loop_
_entity.id
_entity.type
_entity.pdbx_description
1 polymer ?
#
loop_
_entity_poly.entity_id
_entity_poly.type
_entity_poly.pdbx_seq_one_letter_code
_entity_poly.pdbx_strand_id
1 'polypeptide(L)'
;MRAYITMLGRSTWALVNTYYAVVMKGYKPDEIYIFLENTHEGKLPQTVEALKIISEAYGFSPKIYWEIIEEDNFLEADEKIGTLLKTLKEKGYEISTDITPGRKALVVGAAIHAIPLEVEHLFYLSLRNLEHANRPYMMIPLHTQRLKDFMEGRRWKKL
;
A
#
# COMPACT_ATOMS: atom_id res chain seq x y z
N MET A 1 -10.84 -0.99 13.60
CA MET A 1 -9.68 -1.76 13.08
C MET A 1 -9.09 -1.00 11.91
N ARG A 2 -7.81 -1.20 11.63
CA ARG A 2 -7.06 -0.51 10.58
C ARG A 2 -6.60 -1.49 9.51
N ALA A 3 -6.97 -1.24 8.27
CA ALA A 3 -6.50 -2.00 7.12
C ALA A 3 -5.45 -1.18 6.34
N TYR A 4 -4.37 -1.84 5.92
CA TYR A 4 -3.39 -1.28 4.98
C TYR A 4 -3.41 -2.08 3.69
N ILE A 5 -3.84 -1.46 2.60
CA ILE A 5 -3.90 -2.06 1.27
C ILE A 5 -2.68 -1.59 0.49
N THR A 6 -1.95 -2.52 -0.09
CA THR A 6 -0.74 -2.24 -0.88
C THR A 6 -0.66 -3.19 -2.07
N MET A 7 0.28 -2.93 -2.99
CA MET A 7 0.54 -3.81 -4.13
C MET A 7 1.98 -4.29 -4.14
N LEU A 8 2.22 -5.53 -4.58
CA LEU A 8 3.57 -6.01 -4.87
C LEU A 8 3.77 -6.04 -6.39
N GLY A 9 4.74 -5.27 -6.86
CA GLY A 9 5.12 -5.21 -8.26
C GLY A 9 6.61 -5.47 -8.48
N ARG A 10 7.17 -4.87 -9.53
CA ARG A 10 8.58 -5.10 -9.93
C ARG A 10 9.58 -4.85 -8.82
N SER A 11 9.37 -3.82 -8.00
CA SER A 11 10.25 -3.48 -6.88
C SER A 11 9.61 -3.82 -5.54
N THR A 12 10.14 -4.82 -4.84
CA THR A 12 9.80 -5.09 -3.44
C THR A 12 10.17 -3.91 -2.54
N TRP A 13 11.28 -3.21 -2.85
CA TRP A 13 11.69 -2.03 -2.10
C TRP A 13 10.67 -0.90 -2.12
N ALA A 14 9.92 -0.71 -3.22
CA ALA A 14 8.89 0.32 -3.28
C ALA A 14 7.79 0.08 -2.23
N LEU A 15 7.35 -1.17 -2.05
CA LEU A 15 6.37 -1.54 -1.03
C LEU A 15 6.99 -1.42 0.36
N VAL A 16 8.14 -2.07 0.58
CA VAL A 16 8.77 -2.14 1.92
C VAL A 16 9.13 -0.76 2.44
N ASN A 17 9.70 0.10 1.60
CA ASN A 17 10.09 1.46 2.01
C ASN A 17 8.88 2.34 2.30
N THR A 18 7.79 2.20 1.52
CA THR A 18 6.57 2.96 1.78
C THR A 18 5.92 2.51 3.08
N TYR A 19 5.82 1.20 3.29
CA TYR A 19 5.32 0.65 4.54
C TYR A 19 6.16 1.12 5.74
N TYR A 20 7.49 1.08 5.64
CA TYR A 20 8.38 1.63 6.66
C TYR A 20 8.05 3.10 6.96
N ALA A 21 7.92 3.94 5.93
CA ALA A 21 7.61 5.36 6.09
C ALA A 21 6.26 5.59 6.79
N VAL A 22 5.25 4.80 6.44
CA VAL A 22 3.89 4.86 7.00
C VAL A 22 3.91 4.47 8.48
N VAL A 23 4.58 3.37 8.82
CA VAL A 23 4.75 2.91 10.21
C VAL A 23 5.56 3.90 11.04
N MET A 24 6.63 4.46 10.47
CA MET A 24 7.46 5.48 11.12
C MET A 24 6.67 6.77 11.44
N LYS A 25 5.65 7.10 10.64
CA LYS A 25 4.71 8.20 10.92
C LYS A 25 3.64 7.84 11.96
N GLY A 26 3.63 6.61 12.48
CA GLY A 26 2.75 6.18 13.56
C GLY A 26 1.51 5.39 13.13
N TYR A 27 1.33 5.11 11.83
CA TYR A 27 0.23 4.26 11.38
C TYR A 27 0.55 2.77 11.63
N LYS A 28 -0.28 2.12 12.44
CA LYS A 28 -0.13 0.70 12.81
C LYS A 28 -1.39 -0.06 12.37
N PRO A 29 -1.37 -0.77 11.22
CA PRO A 29 -2.52 -1.55 10.79
C PRO A 29 -2.71 -2.81 11.63
N ASP A 30 -3.97 -3.26 11.75
CA ASP A 30 -4.33 -4.58 12.27
C ASP A 30 -4.22 -5.64 11.17
N GLU A 31 -4.49 -5.25 9.92
CA GLU A 31 -4.50 -6.13 8.75
C GLU A 31 -3.80 -5.46 7.57
N ILE A 32 -3.00 -6.25 6.83
CA ILE A 32 -2.36 -5.84 5.58
C ILE A 32 -2.91 -6.72 4.45
N TYR A 33 -3.30 -6.09 3.36
CA TYR A 33 -3.76 -6.75 2.14
C TYR A 33 -2.81 -6.41 0.99
N ILE A 34 -2.19 -7.44 0.40
CA ILE A 34 -1.22 -7.30 -0.69
C ILE A 34 -1.85 -7.81 -2.00
N PHE A 35 -2.02 -6.92 -2.98
CA PHE A 35 -2.40 -7.31 -4.33
C PHE A 35 -1.17 -7.49 -5.20
N LEU A 36 -1.07 -8.57 -5.95
CA LEU A 36 0.06 -8.82 -6.85
C LEU A 36 -0.37 -9.57 -8.10
N GLU A 37 0.33 -9.33 -9.20
CA GLU A 37 0.20 -10.19 -10.37
C GLU A 37 0.99 -11.49 -10.15
N ASN A 38 0.54 -12.59 -10.75
CA ASN A 38 1.19 -13.90 -10.71
C ASN A 38 2.70 -13.85 -11.06
N THR A 39 3.13 -12.97 -11.97
CA THR A 39 4.55 -12.76 -12.31
C THR A 39 5.43 -12.29 -11.15
N HIS A 40 4.83 -11.81 -10.05
CA HIS A 40 5.52 -11.32 -8.87
C HIS A 40 5.39 -12.25 -7.65
N GLU A 41 4.72 -13.40 -7.78
CA GLU A 41 4.46 -14.33 -6.67
C GLU A 41 5.73 -14.80 -5.95
N GLY A 42 6.81 -15.05 -6.70
CA GLY A 42 8.10 -15.46 -6.11
C GLY A 42 8.72 -14.44 -5.15
N LYS A 43 8.24 -13.18 -5.15
CA LYS A 43 8.69 -12.12 -4.22
C LYS A 43 7.84 -12.03 -2.96
N LEU A 44 6.73 -12.77 -2.87
CA LEU A 44 5.79 -12.67 -1.77
C LEU A 44 6.40 -13.09 -0.42
N PRO A 45 7.12 -14.22 -0.27
CA PRO A 45 7.63 -14.66 1.04
C PRO A 45 8.55 -13.62 1.68
N GLN A 46 9.53 -13.10 0.93
CA GLN A 46 10.45 -12.06 1.39
C GLN A 46 9.74 -10.71 1.68
N THR A 47 8.65 -10.41 0.97
CA THR A 47 7.87 -9.19 1.20
C THR A 47 7.09 -9.30 2.50
N VAL A 48 6.41 -10.42 2.72
CA VAL A 48 5.66 -10.71 3.97
C VAL A 48 6.60 -10.65 5.17
N GLU A 49 7.78 -11.26 5.05
CA GLU A 49 8.77 -11.24 6.14
C GLU A 49 9.26 -9.82 6.46
N ALA A 50 9.54 -9.00 5.43
CA ALA A 50 9.94 -7.61 5.64
C ALA A 50 8.85 -6.79 6.35
N LEU A 51 7.57 -6.99 6.00
CA LEU A 51 6.44 -6.33 6.66
C LEU A 51 6.33 -6.73 8.14
N LYS A 52 6.51 -8.01 8.46
CA LYS A 52 6.52 -8.50 9.84
C LYS A 52 7.66 -7.89 10.65
N ILE A 53 8.88 -7.93 10.13
CA ILE A 53 10.07 -7.35 10.80
C ILE A 53 9.84 -5.86 11.10
N ILE A 54 9.32 -5.09 10.15
CA ILE A 54 9.01 -3.67 10.37
C ILE A 54 7.92 -3.52 11.44
N SER A 55 6.85 -4.31 11.38
CA SER A 55 5.76 -4.23 12.35
C SER A 55 6.23 -4.51 13.77
N GLU A 56 6.98 -5.60 13.94
CA GLU A 56 7.53 -6.05 15.23
C GLU A 56 8.49 -5.02 15.82
N ALA A 57 9.35 -4.43 14.99
CA ALA A 57 10.26 -3.36 15.41
C ALA A 57 9.52 -2.12 15.97
N TYR A 58 8.27 -1.90 15.57
CA TYR A 58 7.41 -0.82 16.07
C TYR A 58 6.35 -1.31 17.08
N GLY A 59 6.48 -2.55 17.56
CA GLY A 59 5.70 -3.12 18.66
C GLY A 59 4.28 -3.52 18.29
N PHE A 60 4.02 -3.97 17.05
CA PHE A 60 2.72 -4.53 16.66
C PHE A 60 2.88 -5.69 15.65
N SER A 61 1.81 -6.45 15.42
CA SER A 61 1.85 -7.64 14.56
C SER A 61 0.55 -7.76 13.74
N PRO A 62 0.50 -7.21 12.52
CA PRO A 62 -0.69 -7.29 11.68
C PRO A 62 -0.89 -8.69 11.09
N LYS A 63 -2.13 -9.05 10.81
CA LYS A 63 -2.44 -10.19 9.94
C LYS A 63 -2.17 -9.78 8.49
N ILE A 64 -1.52 -10.65 7.71
CA ILE A 64 -1.15 -10.34 6.32
C ILE A 64 -1.88 -11.30 5.39
N TYR A 65 -2.63 -10.73 4.45
CA TYR A 65 -3.38 -11.40 3.40
C TYR A 65 -2.83 -10.99 2.04
N TRP A 66 -3.02 -11.84 1.04
CA TRP A 66 -2.62 -11.52 -0.33
C TRP A 66 -3.61 -12.09 -1.34
N GLU A 67 -3.71 -11.42 -2.48
CA GLU A 67 -4.57 -11.79 -3.59
C GLU A 67 -3.76 -11.74 -4.89
N ILE A 68 -3.60 -12.90 -5.53
CA ILE A 68 -2.93 -13.03 -6.82
C ILE A 68 -3.94 -12.75 -7.92
N ILE A 69 -3.55 -11.89 -8.87
CA ILE A 69 -4.32 -11.50 -10.05
C ILE A 69 -3.56 -11.98 -11.29
N GLU A 70 -4.28 -12.38 -12.34
CA GLU A 70 -3.64 -12.70 -13.61
C GLU A 70 -2.97 -11.47 -14.22
N GLU A 71 -1.77 -11.63 -14.79
CA GLU A 71 -1.05 -10.53 -15.41
C GLU A 71 -1.89 -9.80 -16.45
N ASP A 72 -1.88 -8.46 -16.43
CA ASP A 72 -2.66 -7.60 -17.33
C ASP A 72 -4.20 -7.80 -17.25
N ASN A 73 -4.72 -8.47 -16.21
CA ASN A 73 -6.15 -8.55 -15.95
C ASN A 73 -6.66 -7.36 -15.10
N PHE A 74 -6.83 -6.23 -15.78
CA PHE A 74 -7.28 -4.98 -15.15
C PHE A 74 -8.68 -5.08 -14.52
N LEU A 75 -9.59 -5.86 -15.12
CA LEU A 75 -10.97 -5.99 -14.65
C LEU A 75 -11.02 -6.79 -13.35
N GLU A 76 -10.26 -7.89 -13.27
CA GLU A 76 -10.15 -8.67 -12.04
C GLU A 76 -9.53 -7.84 -10.90
N ALA A 77 -8.48 -7.07 -11.20
CA ALA A 77 -7.87 -6.17 -10.24
C ALA A 77 -8.87 -5.13 -9.70
N ASP A 78 -9.60 -4.48 -10.60
CA ASP A 78 -10.63 -3.50 -10.26
C ASP A 78 -11.71 -4.10 -9.35
N GLU A 79 -12.26 -5.25 -9.75
CA GLU A 79 -13.34 -5.93 -9.03
C GLU A 79 -12.89 -6.37 -7.63
N LYS A 80 -11.75 -7.06 -7.53
CA LYS A 80 -11.24 -7.58 -6.25
C LYS A 80 -10.88 -6.45 -5.28
N ILE A 81 -10.18 -5.42 -5.75
CA ILE A 81 -9.79 -4.28 -4.90
C ILE A 81 -11.04 -3.50 -4.47
N GLY A 82 -11.95 -3.20 -5.41
CA GLY A 82 -13.18 -2.48 -5.11
C GLY A 82 -14.07 -3.23 -4.12
N THR A 83 -14.22 -4.54 -4.27
CA THR A 83 -15.00 -5.39 -3.37
C THR A 83 -14.41 -5.43 -1.97
N LEU A 84 -13.08 -5.58 -1.85
CA LEU A 84 -12.39 -5.54 -0.57
C LEU A 84 -12.60 -4.20 0.14
N LEU A 85 -12.35 -3.08 -0.54
CA LEU A 85 -12.47 -1.75 0.05
C LEU A 85 -13.90 -1.47 0.55
N LYS A 86 -14.92 -1.83 -0.24
CA LYS A 86 -16.34 -1.72 0.17
C LYS A 86 -16.63 -2.56 1.40
N THR A 87 -16.22 -3.83 1.38
CA THR A 87 -16.43 -4.77 2.49
C THR A 87 -15.77 -4.28 3.78
N LEU A 88 -14.54 -3.76 3.70
CA LEU A 88 -13.84 -3.20 4.85
C LEU A 88 -14.54 -1.94 5.38
N LYS A 89 -15.02 -1.07 4.49
CA LYS A 89 -15.75 0.15 4.88
C LYS A 89 -17.07 -0.18 5.56
N GLU A 90 -17.83 -1.14 5.05
CA GLU A 90 -19.07 -1.65 5.66
C GLU A 90 -18.83 -2.25 7.06
N LYS A 91 -17.66 -2.87 7.27
CA LYS A 91 -17.22 -3.38 8.57
C LYS A 91 -16.66 -2.29 9.51
N GLY A 92 -16.64 -1.02 9.08
CA GLY A 92 -16.16 0.10 9.88
C GLY A 92 -14.65 0.16 10.06
N TYR A 93 -13.87 -0.34 9.10
CA TYR A 93 -12.41 -0.21 9.13
C TYR A 93 -11.98 1.21 8.77
N GLU A 94 -10.91 1.67 9.41
CA GLU A 94 -10.06 2.76 8.90
C GLU A 94 -9.15 2.16 7.81
N ILE A 95 -9.24 2.67 6.60
CA ILE A 95 -8.60 2.13 5.41
C ILE A 95 -7.48 3.09 4.98
N SER A 96 -6.28 2.53 4.81
CA SER A 96 -5.15 3.21 4.17
C SER A 96 -4.72 2.43 2.95
N THR A 97 -4.52 3.13 1.83
CA THR A 97 -4.08 2.52 0.58
C THR A 97 -2.74 3.11 0.15
N ASP A 98 -1.77 2.28 -0.18
CA ASP A 98 -0.48 2.68 -0.75
C ASP A 98 -0.47 2.45 -2.26
N ILE A 99 -0.25 3.53 -3.01
CA ILE A 99 -0.20 3.53 -4.48
C ILE A 99 1.23 3.72 -5.04
N THR A 100 2.25 3.57 -4.21
CA THR A 100 3.66 3.64 -4.62
C THR A 100 4.09 2.40 -5.39
N PRO A 101 3.86 1.17 -4.89
CA PRO A 101 4.28 -0.04 -5.58
C PRO A 101 3.19 -0.55 -6.55
N GLY A 102 3.55 -1.55 -7.36
CA GLY A 102 2.63 -2.18 -8.31
C GLY A 102 2.68 -1.59 -9.72
N ARG A 103 2.05 -2.28 -10.67
CA ARG A 103 1.81 -1.73 -12.02
C ARG A 103 0.71 -0.69 -11.95
N LYS A 104 0.74 0.24 -12.91
CA LYS A 104 -0.26 1.32 -13.03
C LYS A 104 -1.69 0.78 -13.05
N ALA A 105 -1.90 -0.42 -13.60
CA ALA A 105 -3.14 -1.18 -13.55
C ALA A 105 -3.75 -1.25 -12.14
N LEU A 106 -3.03 -1.92 -11.22
CA LEU A 106 -3.43 -2.14 -9.83
C LEU A 106 -3.56 -0.81 -9.08
N VAL A 107 -2.61 0.10 -9.32
CA VAL A 107 -2.59 1.43 -8.70
C VAL A 107 -3.84 2.24 -9.06
N VAL A 108 -4.22 2.25 -10.34
CA VAL A 108 -5.42 2.95 -10.81
C VAL A 108 -6.66 2.31 -10.19
N GLY A 109 -6.80 0.98 -10.26
CA GLY A 109 -7.92 0.25 -9.64
C GLY A 109 -8.09 0.62 -8.16
N ALA A 110 -7.01 0.62 -7.39
CA ALA A 110 -7.09 1.03 -6.00
C ALA A 110 -7.49 2.49 -5.81
N ALA A 111 -6.92 3.42 -6.58
CA ALA A 111 -7.21 4.85 -6.44
C ALA A 111 -8.65 5.21 -6.83
N ILE A 112 -9.21 4.60 -7.88
CA ILE A 112 -10.58 4.90 -8.35
C ILE A 112 -11.66 4.45 -7.37
N HIS A 113 -11.40 3.42 -6.57
CA HIS A 113 -12.30 2.99 -5.50
C HIS A 113 -12.02 3.71 -4.19
N ALA A 114 -10.76 3.98 -3.85
CA ALA A 114 -10.37 4.60 -2.59
C ALA A 114 -10.90 6.03 -2.45
N ILE A 115 -10.87 6.83 -3.53
CA ILE A 115 -11.29 8.23 -3.48
C ILE A 115 -12.79 8.38 -3.19
N PRO A 116 -13.73 7.74 -3.93
CA PRO A 116 -15.16 7.84 -3.65
C PRO A 116 -15.58 7.22 -2.31
N LEU A 117 -14.84 6.22 -1.82
CA LEU A 117 -15.08 5.61 -0.51
C LEU A 117 -14.58 6.45 0.67
N GLU A 118 -13.95 7.59 0.38
CA GLU A 118 -13.35 8.47 1.38
C GLU A 118 -12.48 7.67 2.37
N VAL A 119 -11.52 6.89 1.85
CA VAL A 119 -10.55 6.21 2.70
C VAL A 119 -9.76 7.22 3.53
N GLU A 120 -9.30 6.79 4.68
CA GLU A 120 -8.64 7.64 5.66
C GLU A 120 -7.29 8.13 5.14
N HIS A 121 -6.55 7.27 4.42
CA HIS A 121 -5.28 7.64 3.80
C HIS A 121 -5.08 7.05 2.40
N LEU A 122 -4.46 7.82 1.52
CA LEU A 122 -4.01 7.37 0.20
C LEU A 122 -2.55 7.79 0.02
N PHE A 123 -1.64 6.88 0.37
CA PHE A 123 -0.22 7.13 0.49
C PHE A 123 0.53 6.98 -0.84
N TYR A 124 1.55 7.82 -1.01
CA TYR A 124 2.55 7.71 -2.07
C TYR A 124 3.93 8.17 -1.58
N LEU A 125 4.91 7.28 -1.58
CA LEU A 125 6.29 7.61 -1.27
C LEU A 125 7.01 8.14 -2.52
N SER A 126 7.16 9.45 -2.58
CA SER A 126 7.88 10.12 -3.67
C SER A 126 9.38 10.12 -3.40
N LEU A 127 10.17 9.61 -4.36
CA LEU A 127 11.62 9.73 -4.40
C LEU A 127 12.03 10.78 -5.44
N ARG A 128 12.86 11.75 -5.05
CA ARG A 128 13.40 12.77 -5.97
C ARG A 128 14.51 12.21 -6.86
N ASN A 129 15.26 11.23 -6.37
CA ASN A 129 16.31 10.53 -7.11
C ASN A 129 16.04 9.03 -7.06
N LEU A 130 15.91 8.40 -8.24
CA LEU A 130 15.63 6.97 -8.37
C LEU A 130 16.88 6.09 -8.22
N GLU A 131 18.09 6.66 -8.23
CA GLU A 131 19.35 5.91 -8.00
C GLU A 131 19.41 5.21 -6.65
N HIS A 132 18.56 5.62 -5.71
CA HIS A 132 18.47 5.03 -4.37
C HIS A 132 17.23 4.17 -4.18
N ALA A 133 16.38 4.01 -5.21
CA ALA A 133 15.11 3.30 -5.10
C ALA A 133 15.25 1.80 -4.79
N ASN A 134 16.45 1.22 -4.96
CA ASN A 134 16.77 -0.17 -4.62
C ASN A 134 17.44 -0.32 -3.25
N ARG A 135 17.41 0.71 -2.40
CA ARG A 135 17.99 0.70 -1.06
C ARG A 135 16.90 0.65 0.01
N PRO A 136 17.18 0.10 1.20
CA PRO A 136 16.30 0.23 2.36
C PRO A 136 15.99 1.68 2.71
N TYR A 137 14.81 1.94 3.27
CA TYR A 137 14.29 3.29 3.58
C TYR A 137 15.31 4.20 4.28
N MET A 138 15.96 3.70 5.34
CA MET A 138 16.93 4.47 6.12
C MET A 138 18.28 4.70 5.42
N MET A 139 18.54 4.00 4.30
CA MET A 139 19.72 4.21 3.43
C MET A 139 19.42 5.15 2.25
N ILE A 140 18.17 5.58 2.09
CA ILE A 140 17.79 6.64 1.15
C ILE A 140 17.88 7.98 1.90
N PRO A 141 18.60 8.99 1.38
CA PRO A 141 18.71 10.28 2.05
C PRO A 141 17.32 10.87 2.34
N LEU A 142 17.01 11.13 3.62
CA LEU A 142 15.67 11.53 4.07
C LEU A 142 15.13 12.77 3.34
N HIS A 143 15.99 13.74 3.01
CA HIS A 143 15.60 14.95 2.27
C HIS A 143 15.21 14.70 0.80
N THR A 144 15.53 13.52 0.26
CA THR A 144 15.19 13.11 -1.12
C THR A 144 13.91 12.29 -1.20
N GLN A 145 13.32 11.93 -0.06
CA GLN A 145 12.11 11.13 0.01
C GLN A 145 10.99 11.86 0.75
N ARG A 146 9.75 11.69 0.30
CA ARG A 146 8.58 12.31 0.93
C ARG A 146 7.38 11.39 0.83
N LEU A 147 6.90 10.91 1.97
CA LEU A 147 5.59 10.26 2.07
C LEU A 147 4.50 11.33 1.95
N LYS A 148 3.75 11.27 0.85
CA LYS A 148 2.56 12.08 0.61
C LYS A 148 1.32 11.29 1.01
N ASP A 149 0.33 11.98 1.55
CA ASP A 149 -1.02 11.48 1.70
C ASP A 149 -1.94 12.34 0.85
N PHE A 150 -2.63 11.73 -0.11
CA PHE A 150 -3.53 12.45 -1.01
C PHE A 150 -4.87 12.80 -0.36
N MET A 151 -5.18 12.26 0.82
CA MET A 151 -6.40 12.54 1.57
C MET A 151 -6.20 13.69 2.56
N GLU A 152 -4.94 13.95 2.96
CA GLU A 152 -4.57 15.03 3.86
C GLU A 152 -5.06 16.39 3.33
N GLY A 153 -5.86 17.11 4.12
CA GLY A 153 -6.37 18.43 3.79
C GLY A 153 -7.54 18.46 2.79
N ARG A 154 -8.05 17.31 2.31
CA ARG A 154 -9.28 17.29 1.51
C ARG A 154 -10.49 17.60 2.38
N ARG A 155 -11.18 18.71 2.06
CA ARG A 155 -12.57 18.97 2.48
C ARG A 155 -13.47 18.49 1.35
N TRP A 156 -14.15 17.35 1.52
CA TRP A 156 -15.15 16.88 0.57
C TRP A 156 -16.29 17.90 0.49
N LYS A 157 -16.41 18.60 -0.64
CA LYS A 157 -17.69 19.19 -1.02
C LYS A 157 -18.43 18.10 -1.77
N LYS A 158 -19.54 17.62 -1.21
CA LYS A 158 -20.49 16.79 -1.96
C LYS A 158 -20.85 17.55 -3.23
N LEU A 159 -20.59 16.95 -4.39
CA LEU A 159 -21.13 17.41 -5.67
C LEU A 159 -22.64 17.13 -5.70
#